data_AF-A0AAE0CKA3-F1
#
_entry.id   AF-A0AAE0CKA3-F1
#
_cell.length_a   1.000
_cell.length_b   1.000
_cell.length_c   1.000
_cell.angle_alpha   90.00
_cell.angle_beta   90.00
_cell.angle_gamma   90.00
#
_symmetry.space_group_name_H-M   'P 1'
#
loop_
_entity.id
_entity.type
_entity.pdbx_description
1 polymer ?
#
loop_
_entity_poly.entity_id
_entity_poly.type
_entity_poly.pdbx_seq_one_letter_code
_entity_poly.pdbx_strand_id
1 'polypeptide(L)'
;METFCIPGGKIVVFTGLLEHFRTDEEIATIIGHEVGHAVARHGAEKLTRKLLPVDSISTLLFKQPFSWNRKIELEADYIGLMLLASAGYDPRVAPKALEKLDQINGDYIYPSAKERAQLLAQAEVMEEALCIYREIRPGY
;
A
#
# COMPACT_ATOMS: atom_id res chain seq x y z
N MET A 1 8.01 10.20 -7.68
CA MET A 1 8.88 10.65 -6.56
C MET A 1 8.08 10.41 -5.29
N GLU A 2 8.36 9.31 -4.61
CA GLU A 2 7.40 8.61 -3.75
C GLU A 2 7.74 8.67 -2.26
N THR A 3 6.72 8.56 -1.41
CA THR A 3 6.91 8.28 0.01
C THR A 3 7.61 6.94 0.20
N PHE A 4 8.48 6.83 1.20
CA PHE A 4 9.02 5.53 1.57
C PHE A 4 9.26 5.41 3.07
N CYS A 5 9.06 4.21 3.59
CA CYS A 5 9.45 3.89 4.96
C CYS A 5 10.92 3.42 5.04
N ILE A 6 11.69 3.98 5.97
CA ILE A 6 13.02 3.49 6.33
C ILE A 6 12.98 2.63 7.60
N PRO A 7 14.00 1.76 7.81
CA PRO A 7 14.13 0.99 9.04
C PRO A 7 14.02 1.89 10.28
N GLY A 8 13.26 1.43 11.27
CA GLY A 8 12.94 2.21 12.47
C GLY A 8 11.62 2.99 12.41
N GLY A 9 10.80 2.77 11.37
CA GLY A 9 9.42 3.28 11.30
C GLY A 9 9.31 4.76 10.92
N LYS A 10 10.37 5.35 10.37
CA LYS A 10 10.32 6.74 9.87
C LYS A 10 9.81 6.73 8.44
N ILE A 11 8.85 7.61 8.15
CA ILE A 11 8.26 7.79 6.81
C ILE A 11 8.77 9.11 6.25
N VAL A 12 9.30 9.06 5.03
CA VAL A 12 9.73 10.24 4.29
C VAL A 12 8.66 10.59 3.27
N VAL A 13 8.20 11.85 3.26
CA VAL A 13 7.23 12.37 2.30
C VAL A 13 7.92 13.42 1.42
N PHE A 14 7.89 13.22 0.10
CA PHE A 14 8.49 14.18 -0.85
C PHE A 14 7.50 15.29 -1.20
N THR A 15 8.00 16.52 -1.33
CA THR A 15 7.18 17.70 -1.68
C THR A 15 6.52 17.56 -3.05
N GLY A 16 7.17 16.89 -4.02
CA GLY A 16 6.59 16.60 -5.33
C GLY A 16 5.29 15.76 -5.25
N LEU A 17 5.10 14.99 -4.18
CA LEU A 17 3.82 14.30 -3.93
C LEU A 17 2.70 15.32 -3.64
N LEU A 18 2.99 16.31 -2.81
CA LEU A 18 2.03 17.34 -2.37
C LEU A 18 1.62 18.29 -3.49
N GLU A 19 2.40 18.34 -4.57
CA GLU A 19 2.02 19.09 -5.77
C GLU A 19 0.86 18.43 -6.52
N HIS A 20 0.77 17.10 -6.43
CA HIS A 20 -0.22 16.29 -7.15
C HIS A 20 -1.42 15.92 -6.27
N PHE A 21 -1.21 15.61 -4.99
CA PHE A 21 -2.27 15.25 -4.04
C PHE A 21 -2.58 16.43 -3.13
N ARG A 22 -3.85 16.85 -3.12
CA ARG A 22 -4.26 18.14 -2.53
C ARG A 22 -5.23 18.01 -1.38
N THR A 23 -5.77 16.82 -1.15
CA THR A 23 -6.65 16.55 -0.01
C THR A 23 -5.93 15.68 1.02
N ASP A 24 -6.30 15.86 2.28
CA ASP A 24 -5.71 15.10 3.39
C ASP A 24 -5.99 13.61 3.22
N GLU A 25 -7.16 13.21 2.70
CA GLU A 25 -7.54 11.81 2.44
C GLU A 25 -6.65 11.16 1.37
N GLU A 26 -6.36 11.90 0.29
CA GLU A 26 -5.48 11.42 -0.79
C GLU A 26 -4.06 11.18 -0.24
N ILE A 27 -3.53 12.15 0.52
CA ILE A 27 -2.19 12.05 1.11
C ILE A 27 -2.16 10.93 2.16
N ALA A 28 -3.18 10.84 3.01
CA ALA A 28 -3.32 9.81 4.03
C ALA A 28 -3.40 8.40 3.43
N THR A 29 -4.01 8.24 2.25
CA THR A 29 -4.02 6.95 1.53
C THR A 29 -2.59 6.49 1.22
N ILE A 30 -1.78 7.38 0.67
CA ILE A 30 -0.41 7.06 0.22
C ILE A 30 0.49 6.80 1.42
N ILE A 31 0.36 7.63 2.47
CA ILE A 31 1.09 7.42 3.72
C ILE A 31 0.65 6.11 4.39
N GLY A 32 -0.66 5.82 4.41
CA GLY A 32 -1.22 4.59 4.97
C GLY A 32 -0.65 3.34 4.32
N HIS A 33 -0.45 3.35 3.00
CA HIS A 33 0.23 2.28 2.27
C HIS A 33 1.69 2.08 2.73
N GLU A 34 2.46 3.16 2.89
CA GLU A 34 3.84 3.06 3.41
C GLU A 34 3.93 2.61 4.87
N VAL A 35 2.97 3.06 5.69
CA VAL A 35 2.80 2.53 7.06
C VAL A 35 2.49 1.04 6.99
N GLY A 36 1.63 0.59 6.06
CA GLY A 36 1.33 -0.82 5.83
C GLY A 36 2.58 -1.64 5.56
N HIS A 37 3.47 -1.17 4.69
CA HIS A 37 4.78 -1.82 4.47
C HIS A 37 5.65 -1.89 5.73
N ALA A 38 5.62 -0.85 6.56
CA ALA A 38 6.35 -0.80 7.82
C ALA A 38 5.80 -1.80 8.84
N VAL A 39 4.47 -1.82 9.02
CA VAL A 39 3.73 -2.69 9.94
C VAL A 39 3.95 -4.16 9.58
N ALA A 40 3.84 -4.51 8.29
CA ALA A 40 4.07 -5.86 7.79
C ALA A 40 5.57 -6.23 7.69
N ARG A 41 6.49 -5.31 8.01
CA ARG A 41 7.95 -5.51 7.97
C ARG A 41 8.47 -5.96 6.59
N HIS A 42 7.79 -5.55 5.52
CA HIS A 42 8.11 -5.95 4.14
C HIS A 42 9.57 -5.63 3.77
N GLY A 43 10.15 -4.52 4.26
CA GLY A 43 11.56 -4.20 4.05
C GLY A 43 12.55 -5.27 4.59
N ALA A 44 12.29 -5.80 5.78
CA ALA A 44 13.11 -6.84 6.40
C ALA A 44 12.96 -8.18 5.68
N GLU A 45 11.75 -8.49 5.20
CA GLU A 45 11.49 -9.66 4.37
C GLU A 45 12.21 -9.58 3.02
N LYS A 46 12.19 -8.41 2.34
CA LYS A 46 12.94 -8.19 1.09
C LYS A 46 14.44 -8.47 1.29
N LEU A 47 14.99 -7.97 2.40
CA LEU A 47 16.41 -8.11 2.73
C LEU A 47 16.78 -9.55 3.06
N THR A 48 16.00 -10.20 3.94
CA THR A 48 16.25 -11.59 4.36
C THR A 48 16.25 -12.53 3.17
N ARG A 49 15.29 -12.38 2.23
CA ARG A 49 15.24 -13.21 1.02
C ARG A 49 16.45 -13.01 0.11
N LYS A 50 17.00 -11.79 0.02
CA LYS A 50 18.22 -11.51 -0.76
C LYS A 50 19.50 -12.09 -0.14
N LEU A 51 19.50 -12.33 1.16
CA LEU A 51 20.65 -12.86 1.91
C LEU A 51 20.69 -14.40 1.95
N LEU A 52 19.64 -15.09 1.52
CA LEU A 52 19.61 -16.56 1.49
C LEU A 52 20.59 -17.08 0.40
N PRO A 53 21.57 -17.95 0.75
CA PRO A 53 22.58 -18.45 -0.19
C PRO A 53 21.96 -19.36 -1.25
N VAL A 54 22.39 -19.17 -2.50
CA VAL A 54 21.79 -19.69 -3.74
C VAL A 54 22.03 -21.19 -4.03
N ASP A 55 22.48 -21.99 -3.05
CA ASP A 55 22.81 -23.41 -3.24
C ASP A 55 21.70 -24.37 -2.79
N SER A 56 20.47 -24.06 -3.15
CA SER A 56 19.42 -25.07 -3.17
C SER A 56 18.66 -24.91 -4.47
N ILE A 57 18.72 -25.94 -5.28
CA ILE A 57 18.00 -26.15 -6.55
C ILE A 57 16.49 -25.79 -6.45
N SER A 58 15.96 -25.60 -5.24
CA SER A 58 14.63 -25.07 -4.92
C SER A 58 14.35 -23.62 -5.32
N THR A 59 15.35 -22.74 -5.39
CA THR A 59 15.16 -21.33 -5.84
C THR A 59 14.78 -21.28 -7.34
N LEU A 60 15.20 -22.28 -8.10
CA LEU A 60 14.96 -22.43 -9.53
C LEU A 60 13.54 -22.98 -9.85
N LEU A 61 12.79 -23.46 -8.87
CA LEU A 61 11.35 -23.77 -8.99
C LEU A 61 10.45 -22.55 -8.70
N PHE A 62 10.99 -21.34 -8.86
CA PHE A 62 10.39 -20.23 -9.61
C PHE A 62 8.89 -19.93 -9.40
N LYS A 63 8.40 -19.92 -8.16
CA LYS A 63 7.21 -19.13 -7.79
C LYS A 63 7.58 -17.64 -7.70
N GLN A 64 7.94 -17.12 -8.87
CA GLN A 64 7.73 -15.78 -9.39
C GLN A 64 7.99 -14.60 -8.43
N PRO A 65 9.07 -13.81 -8.61
CA PRO A 65 9.18 -12.48 -8.00
C PRO A 65 7.93 -11.62 -8.22
N PHE A 66 7.20 -11.83 -9.34
CA PHE A 66 5.89 -11.25 -9.62
C PHE A 66 4.79 -11.59 -8.59
N SER A 67 4.67 -12.86 -8.15
CA SER A 67 3.61 -13.26 -7.20
C SER A 67 3.88 -12.76 -5.80
N TRP A 68 5.15 -12.64 -5.41
CA TRP A 68 5.52 -12.15 -4.09
C TRP A 68 5.43 -10.62 -4.01
N ASN A 69 5.93 -9.90 -5.03
CA ASN A 69 5.72 -8.45 -5.13
C ASN A 69 4.23 -8.12 -5.08
N ARG A 70 3.41 -8.90 -5.78
CA ARG A 70 1.95 -8.75 -5.68
C ARG A 70 1.38 -8.91 -4.28
N LYS A 71 1.86 -9.88 -3.50
CA LYS A 71 1.34 -10.10 -2.14
C LYS A 71 1.66 -8.93 -1.22
N ILE A 72 2.90 -8.45 -1.24
CA ILE A 72 3.33 -7.38 -0.33
C ILE A 72 2.62 -6.05 -0.61
N GLU A 73 2.34 -5.73 -1.87
CA GLU A 73 1.65 -4.49 -2.23
C GLU A 73 0.18 -4.57 -1.81
N LEU A 74 -0.47 -5.72 -2.04
CA LEU A 74 -1.86 -5.94 -1.63
C LEU A 74 -2.03 -5.97 -0.11
N GLU A 75 -1.08 -6.56 0.62
CA GLU A 75 -1.07 -6.54 2.08
C GLU A 75 -0.86 -5.13 2.62
N ALA A 76 0.05 -4.35 2.04
CA ALA A 76 0.25 -2.96 2.40
C ALA A 76 -0.98 -2.10 2.10
N ASP A 77 -1.64 -2.32 0.96
CA ASP A 77 -2.90 -1.66 0.58
C ASP A 77 -4.04 -1.98 1.54
N TYR A 78 -4.21 -3.25 1.93
CA TYR A 78 -5.23 -3.68 2.89
C TYR A 78 -5.01 -3.02 4.26
N ILE A 79 -3.80 -3.12 4.80
CA ILE A 79 -3.46 -2.50 6.10
C ILE A 79 -3.63 -0.99 6.02
N GLY A 80 -3.15 -0.36 4.94
CA GLY A 80 -3.28 1.07 4.70
C GLY A 80 -4.74 1.52 4.68
N LEU A 81 -5.62 0.76 4.02
CA LEU A 81 -7.06 1.05 3.98
C LEU A 81 -7.72 0.98 5.37
N MET A 82 -7.38 -0.04 6.16
CA MET A 82 -7.88 -0.17 7.54
C MET A 82 -7.37 0.96 8.43
N LEU A 83 -6.10 1.36 8.28
CA LEU A 83 -5.52 2.50 9.01
C LEU A 83 -6.17 3.82 8.61
N LEU A 84 -6.45 4.01 7.31
CA LEU A 84 -7.13 5.19 6.79
C LEU A 84 -8.52 5.34 7.41
N ALA A 85 -9.31 4.26 7.40
CA ALA A 85 -10.62 4.21 8.05
C ALA A 85 -10.50 4.46 9.57
N SER A 86 -9.52 3.83 10.22
CA SER A 86 -9.25 3.99 11.65
C SER A 86 -8.84 5.41 12.05
N ALA A 87 -8.24 6.16 11.12
CA ALA A 87 -7.89 7.55 11.30
C ALA A 87 -9.06 8.51 11.03
N GLY A 88 -10.24 7.98 10.66
CA GLY A 88 -11.44 8.77 10.37
C GLY A 88 -11.45 9.40 8.96
N TYR A 89 -10.63 8.89 8.05
CA TYR A 89 -10.66 9.26 6.64
C TYR A 89 -11.52 8.29 5.83
N ASP A 90 -12.17 8.79 4.79
CA ASP A 90 -13.09 7.99 3.96
C ASP A 90 -12.31 6.97 3.09
N PRO A 91 -12.47 5.65 3.32
CA PRO A 91 -11.72 4.62 2.59
C PRO A 91 -12.04 4.59 1.09
N ARG A 92 -13.18 5.16 0.66
CA ARG A 92 -13.59 5.19 -0.75
C ARG A 92 -12.70 6.09 -1.61
N VAL A 93 -11.91 6.97 -0.99
CA VAL A 93 -10.93 7.83 -1.70
C VAL A 93 -9.73 7.02 -2.18
N ALA A 94 -9.40 5.91 -1.48
CA ALA A 94 -8.15 5.19 -1.67
C ALA A 94 -7.93 4.64 -3.10
N PRO A 95 -8.91 4.00 -3.78
CA PRO A 95 -8.71 3.49 -5.13
C PRO A 95 -8.32 4.58 -6.13
N LYS A 96 -8.98 5.74 -6.06
CA LYS A 96 -8.71 6.86 -6.98
C LYS A 96 -7.36 7.52 -6.70
N ALA A 97 -6.96 7.61 -5.43
CA ALA A 97 -5.65 8.13 -5.05
C ALA A 97 -4.52 7.22 -5.57
N LEU A 98 -4.70 5.90 -5.51
CA LEU A 98 -3.74 4.94 -6.08
C LEU A 98 -3.65 5.03 -7.61
N GLU A 99 -4.78 5.12 -8.32
CA GLU A 99 -4.76 5.31 -9.79
C GLU A 99 -4.01 6.58 -10.20
N LYS A 100 -4.16 7.65 -9.42
CA LYS A 100 -3.45 8.91 -9.65
C LYS A 100 -1.95 8.79 -9.35
N LEU A 101 -1.55 7.95 -8.41
CA LEU A 101 -0.15 7.68 -8.09
C LEU A 101 0.56 6.95 -9.26
N ASP A 102 -0.11 5.99 -9.90
CA ASP A 102 0.36 5.29 -11.11
C ASP A 102 0.72 6.26 -12.23
N GLN A 103 -0.16 7.23 -12.47
CA GLN A 103 0.00 8.23 -13.53
C GLN A 103 1.25 9.10 -13.35
N ILE A 104 1.72 9.24 -12.10
CA ILE A 104 2.87 10.08 -11.74
C ILE A 104 4.17 9.27 -11.78
N ASN A 105 4.15 8.02 -11.30
CA ASN A 105 5.37 7.21 -11.17
C ASN A 105 5.64 6.30 -12.37
N GLY A 106 4.64 6.09 -13.24
CA GLY A 106 4.68 5.11 -14.33
C GLY A 106 4.52 3.68 -13.83
N ASP A 107 4.20 2.74 -14.74
CA ASP A 107 3.88 1.33 -14.45
C ASP A 107 5.08 0.47 -13.94
N TYR A 108 5.98 1.04 -13.14
CA TYR A 108 7.19 0.36 -12.66
C TYR A 108 6.96 -0.53 -11.44
N ILE A 109 5.79 -0.43 -10.79
CA ILE A 109 5.39 -1.25 -9.64
C ILE A 109 4.39 -2.31 -10.11
N TYR A 110 4.64 -3.59 -9.75
CA TYR A 110 3.74 -4.70 -10.07
C TYR A 110 3.11 -5.28 -8.79
N PRO A 111 1.78 -5.46 -8.75
CA PRO A 111 0.78 -5.13 -9.77
C PRO A 111 0.59 -3.62 -9.94
N SER A 112 0.07 -3.22 -11.10
CA SER A 112 -0.18 -1.81 -11.42
C SER A 112 -1.13 -1.19 -10.38
N ALA A 113 -1.02 0.12 -10.13
CA ALA A 113 -1.91 0.74 -9.16
C ALA A 113 -3.38 0.65 -9.59
N LYS A 114 -3.67 0.61 -10.90
CA LYS A 114 -5.00 0.32 -11.43
C LYS A 114 -5.54 -1.06 -11.00
N GLU A 115 -4.74 -2.12 -11.09
CA GLU A 115 -5.14 -3.45 -10.63
C GLU A 115 -5.37 -3.46 -9.11
N ARG A 116 -4.52 -2.78 -8.35
CA ARG A 116 -4.65 -2.65 -6.89
C ARG A 116 -5.90 -1.87 -6.49
N ALA A 117 -6.18 -0.77 -7.17
CA ALA A 117 -7.39 0.03 -6.96
C ALA A 117 -8.68 -0.78 -7.20
N GLN A 118 -8.71 -1.62 -8.24
CA GLN A 118 -9.83 -2.51 -8.50
C GLN A 118 -10.02 -3.57 -7.40
N LEU A 119 -8.93 -4.09 -6.86
CA LEU A 119 -8.96 -5.06 -5.77
C LEU A 119 -9.46 -4.42 -4.47
N LEU A 120 -9.02 -3.21 -4.14
CA LEU A 120 -9.51 -2.46 -2.98
C LEU A 120 -10.98 -2.04 -3.13
N ALA A 121 -11.43 -1.77 -4.36
CA ALA A 121 -12.81 -1.45 -4.65
C ALA A 121 -13.76 -2.67 -4.56
N GLN A 122 -13.23 -3.89 -4.35
CA GLN A 122 -14.08 -5.05 -4.11
C GLN A 122 -14.88 -4.88 -2.82
N ALA A 123 -16.14 -5.31 -2.86
CA ALA A 123 -17.11 -5.06 -1.80
C ALA A 123 -16.66 -5.63 -0.43
N GLU A 124 -15.97 -6.76 -0.41
CA GLU A 124 -15.53 -7.41 0.83
C GLU A 124 -14.55 -6.53 1.62
N VAL A 125 -13.42 -6.16 1.01
CA VAL A 125 -12.38 -5.33 1.65
C VAL A 125 -12.89 -3.92 1.96
N MET A 126 -13.67 -3.33 1.04
CA MET A 126 -14.20 -1.98 1.23
C MET A 126 -15.24 -1.92 2.36
N GLU A 127 -16.12 -2.92 2.50
CA GLU A 127 -17.11 -2.91 3.58
C GLU A 127 -16.46 -3.10 4.95
N GLU A 128 -15.36 -3.87 5.07
CA GLU A 128 -14.59 -3.93 6.31
C GLU A 128 -14.09 -2.54 6.74
N ALA A 129 -13.46 -1.81 5.81
CA ALA A 129 -12.97 -0.46 6.07
C ALA A 129 -14.12 0.51 6.40
N LEU A 130 -15.23 0.41 5.67
CA LEU A 130 -16.40 1.24 5.90
C LEU A 130 -17.06 0.95 7.25
N CYS A 131 -17.03 -0.29 7.73
CA CYS A 131 -17.50 -0.64 9.06
C CYS A 131 -16.73 0.15 10.13
N ILE A 132 -15.39 0.09 10.09
CA ILE A 132 -14.50 0.83 10.99
C ILE A 132 -14.75 2.34 10.88
N TYR A 133 -14.83 2.86 9.65
CA TYR A 133 -15.04 4.29 9.40
C TYR A 133 -16.36 4.79 9.99
N ARG A 134 -17.45 4.02 9.87
CA ARG A 134 -18.77 4.33 10.43
C ARG A 134 -18.77 4.31 11.96
N GLU A 135 -18.05 3.37 12.58
CA GLU A 135 -17.91 3.31 14.04
C GLU A 135 -17.19 4.54 14.61
N ILE A 136 -16.22 5.07 13.88
CA ILE A 136 -15.39 6.20 14.32
C ILE A 136 -16.06 7.55 14.04
N ARG A 137 -16.96 7.63 13.05
CA ARG A 137 -17.77 8.82 12.75
C ARG A 137 -19.27 8.56 12.95
N PRO A 138 -19.75 8.33 14.19
CA PRO A 138 -21.17 8.18 14.44
C PRO A 138 -21.88 9.52 14.21
N GLY A 139 -22.66 9.65 13.13
CA GLY A 139 -23.57 10.79 12.93
C GLY A 139 -23.40 11.62 11.65
N TYR A 140 -22.72 11.12 10.61
CA TYR A 140 -22.81 11.65 9.24
C TYR A 140 -23.50 10.65 8.30
#